data_AF-A0A2E5Y441-F1
#
_entry.id   AF-A0A2E5Y441-F1
#
_cell.length_a   1.000
_cell.length_b   1.000
_cell.length_c   1.000
_cell.angle_alpha   90.00
_cell.angle_beta   90.00
_cell.angle_gamma   90.00
#
_symmetry.space_group_name_H-M   'P 1'
#
loop_
_entity.id
_entity.type
_entity.pdbx_description
1 polymer ?
#
loop_
_entity_poly.entity_id
_entity_poly.type
_entity_poly.pdbx_seq_one_letter_code
_entity_poly.pdbx_strand_id
1 'polypeptide(L)'
;MSERHTNRKGPKRAVFLTLLMLLASWSAGLAGVPLASAHETDDVVSWPLSGSNDTGWIQLDAIVGNDPILSNQATADWVLEFAPGAEISNVSLQVHVNGSNGLMINEPLLVANDIGVNLFDWRGLGTLGASDSFDGANPYSDRLSPNSASGAGWTLPSDAVITELAFEALAPVDPITSFAPVSIPLYDAIQHPNDGQLYLQGSTSILVLDANNDPAVIDLYDFDDLNSEIV
;
A
#
# COMPACT_ATOMS: atom_id res chain seq x y z
N MET A 1 -49.97 -1.02 -101.01
CA MET A 1 -49.25 -0.60 -99.78
C MET A 1 -49.86 -1.35 -98.61
N SER A 2 -49.14 -2.35 -98.11
CA SER A 2 -49.62 -3.31 -97.10
C SER A 2 -48.61 -3.34 -95.97
N GLU A 3 -48.97 -2.79 -94.81
CA GLU A 3 -48.24 -3.01 -93.57
C GLU A 3 -49.22 -3.09 -92.40
N ARG A 4 -49.22 -4.23 -91.72
CA ARG A 4 -49.37 -4.35 -90.26
C ARG A 4 -49.02 -5.79 -89.85
N HIS A 5 -47.75 -6.03 -89.54
CA HIS A 5 -47.35 -7.20 -88.78
C HIS A 5 -47.39 -6.88 -87.29
N THR A 6 -48.47 -7.28 -86.62
CA THR A 6 -48.57 -7.29 -85.16
C THR A 6 -47.65 -8.37 -84.61
N ASN A 7 -46.46 -7.96 -84.12
CA ASN A 7 -45.51 -8.87 -83.48
C ASN A 7 -45.93 -9.15 -82.03
N ARG A 8 -46.76 -10.19 -81.82
CA ARG A 8 -47.02 -10.76 -80.48
C ARG A 8 -45.74 -11.47 -79.98
N LYS A 9 -44.79 -10.73 -79.40
CA LYS A 9 -43.71 -11.32 -78.58
C LYS A 9 -44.32 -11.78 -77.25
N GLY A 10 -44.70 -13.05 -77.22
CA GLY A 10 -45.61 -13.65 -76.24
C GLY A 10 -45.07 -13.90 -74.82
N PRO A 11 -45.94 -14.49 -73.96
CA PRO A 11 -45.80 -14.64 -72.49
C PRO A 11 -44.56 -15.40 -72.02
N LYS A 12 -43.84 -16.07 -72.93
CA LYS A 12 -42.60 -16.81 -72.63
C LYS A 12 -41.49 -15.90 -72.06
N ARG A 13 -41.43 -14.63 -72.48
CA ARG A 13 -40.49 -13.66 -71.90
C ARG A 13 -40.87 -13.24 -70.49
N ALA A 14 -42.17 -13.11 -70.21
CA ALA A 14 -42.67 -12.75 -68.89
C ALA A 14 -42.45 -13.90 -67.89
N VAL A 15 -42.68 -15.15 -68.31
CA VAL A 15 -42.40 -16.35 -67.50
C VAL A 15 -40.91 -16.50 -67.21
N PHE A 16 -40.05 -16.25 -68.21
CA PHE A 16 -38.61 -16.26 -68.01
C PHE A 16 -38.15 -15.20 -67.01
N LEU A 17 -38.72 -13.99 -67.09
CA LEU A 17 -38.38 -12.88 -66.18
C LEU A 17 -38.86 -13.15 -64.74
N THR A 18 -40.05 -13.74 -64.57
CA THR A 18 -40.56 -14.12 -63.24
C THR A 18 -39.77 -15.26 -62.62
N LEU A 19 -39.35 -16.25 -63.42
CA LEU A 19 -38.46 -17.31 -62.95
C LEU A 19 -37.08 -16.76 -62.55
N LEU A 20 -36.54 -15.80 -63.32
CA LEU A 20 -35.29 -15.12 -63.00
C LEU A 20 -35.40 -14.33 -61.68
N MET A 21 -36.51 -13.64 -61.45
CA MET A 21 -36.75 -12.92 -60.19
C MET A 21 -36.89 -13.84 -58.98
N LEU A 22 -37.55 -15.00 -59.15
CA LEU A 22 -37.63 -16.03 -58.10
C LEU A 22 -36.27 -16.62 -57.75
N LEU A 23 -35.45 -16.91 -58.77
CA LEU A 23 -34.08 -17.42 -58.57
C LEU A 23 -33.16 -16.37 -57.94
N ALA A 24 -33.30 -15.09 -58.30
CA ALA A 24 -32.56 -13.99 -57.68
C ALA A 24 -32.96 -13.81 -56.20
N SER A 25 -34.26 -13.93 -55.87
CA SER A 25 -34.73 -13.88 -54.47
C SER A 25 -34.16 -15.03 -53.63
N TRP A 26 -33.92 -16.19 -54.23
CA TRP A 26 -33.33 -17.33 -53.52
C TRP A 26 -31.81 -17.18 -53.33
N SER A 27 -31.12 -16.48 -54.24
CA SER A 27 -29.69 -16.19 -54.08
C SER A 27 -29.38 -15.29 -52.87
N ALA A 28 -30.29 -14.38 -52.51
CA ALA A 28 -30.15 -13.55 -51.31
C ALA A 28 -30.34 -14.34 -49.99
N GLY A 29 -31.03 -15.49 -50.02
CA GLY A 29 -31.19 -16.36 -48.86
C GLY A 29 -30.07 -17.39 -48.68
N LEU A 30 -29.34 -17.73 -49.76
CA LEU A 30 -28.23 -18.70 -49.73
C LEU A 30 -26.86 -18.04 -49.58
N ALA A 31 -26.69 -16.82 -50.05
CA ALA A 31 -25.61 -15.96 -49.60
C ALA A 31 -26.03 -15.47 -48.21
N GLY A 32 -25.66 -16.21 -47.15
CA GLY A 32 -25.82 -15.80 -45.75
C GLY A 32 -25.00 -14.56 -45.42
N VAL A 33 -25.13 -13.52 -46.24
CA VAL A 33 -24.63 -12.18 -45.96
C VAL A 33 -25.53 -11.68 -44.84
N PRO A 34 -25.01 -11.51 -43.62
CA PRO A 34 -25.79 -10.80 -42.63
C PRO A 34 -26.17 -9.45 -43.26
N LEU A 35 -27.46 -9.12 -43.27
CA LEU A 35 -27.87 -7.73 -43.39
C LEU A 35 -27.03 -7.00 -42.35
N ALA A 36 -26.12 -6.14 -42.80
CA ALA A 36 -25.22 -5.42 -41.93
C ALA A 36 -26.06 -4.67 -40.88
N SER A 37 -26.20 -5.24 -39.70
CA SER A 37 -26.58 -4.52 -38.50
C SER A 37 -25.35 -3.71 -38.14
N ALA A 38 -25.34 -2.44 -38.50
CA ALA A 38 -24.24 -1.53 -38.19
C ALA A 38 -24.26 -1.05 -36.72
N HIS A 39 -25.08 -1.66 -35.85
CA HIS A 39 -25.08 -1.32 -34.44
C HIS A 39 -25.58 -2.48 -33.58
N GLU A 40 -24.77 -3.51 -33.47
CA GLU A 40 -24.73 -4.34 -32.26
C GLU A 40 -23.25 -4.51 -31.91
N THR A 41 -22.63 -3.39 -31.57
CA THR A 41 -21.40 -3.40 -30.79
C THR A 41 -21.83 -3.77 -29.38
N ASP A 42 -21.66 -5.03 -29.00
CA ASP A 42 -21.74 -5.55 -27.62
C ASP A 42 -20.67 -4.91 -26.68
N ASP A 43 -20.10 -3.78 -27.09
CA ASP A 43 -18.97 -3.08 -26.48
C ASP A 43 -19.24 -1.57 -26.40
N VAL A 44 -20.51 -1.18 -26.25
CA VAL A 44 -20.86 0.17 -25.80
C VAL A 44 -20.92 0.12 -24.28
N VAL A 45 -19.86 0.60 -23.62
CA VAL A 45 -19.89 0.88 -22.19
C VAL A 45 -21.00 1.90 -21.94
N SER A 46 -22.15 1.41 -21.46
CA SER A 46 -23.30 2.23 -21.12
C SER A 46 -23.23 2.58 -19.65
N TRP A 47 -23.03 3.87 -19.38
CA TRP A 47 -22.97 4.38 -18.01
C TRP A 47 -24.38 4.70 -17.50
N PRO A 48 -24.72 4.34 -16.25
CA PRO A 48 -25.95 4.79 -15.62
C PRO A 48 -25.99 6.33 -15.51
N LEU A 49 -27.20 6.92 -15.57
CA LEU A 49 -27.41 8.37 -15.45
C LEU A 49 -26.99 8.95 -14.08
N SER A 50 -26.92 8.10 -13.06
CA SER A 50 -26.48 8.44 -11.71
C SER A 50 -26.06 7.16 -10.98
N GLY A 51 -25.17 7.28 -9.99
CA GLY A 51 -24.79 6.17 -9.13
C GLY A 51 -23.96 6.64 -7.95
N SER A 52 -23.67 5.70 -7.07
CA SER A 52 -22.68 5.84 -6.00
C SER A 52 -21.68 4.70 -6.13
N ASN A 53 -20.42 4.98 -5.88
CA ASN A 53 -19.37 3.96 -5.87
C ASN A 53 -18.63 4.03 -4.54
N ASP A 54 -18.54 2.90 -3.86
CA ASP A 54 -17.65 2.70 -2.72
C ASP A 54 -16.60 1.69 -3.16
N THR A 55 -15.34 2.14 -3.20
CA THR A 55 -14.21 1.32 -3.63
C THR A 55 -13.78 0.33 -2.55
N GLY A 56 -14.28 0.48 -1.32
CA GLY A 56 -13.75 -0.20 -0.15
C GLY A 56 -12.30 0.18 0.10
N TRP A 57 -11.58 -0.69 0.83
CA TRP A 57 -10.15 -0.57 1.04
C TRP A 57 -9.37 -1.15 -0.14
N ILE A 58 -8.53 -0.32 -0.74
CA ILE A 58 -7.60 -0.73 -1.79
C ILE A 58 -6.18 -0.52 -1.25
N GLN A 59 -5.35 -1.55 -1.33
CA GLN A 59 -3.94 -1.46 -1.00
C GLN A 59 -3.17 -0.99 -2.24
N LEU A 60 -2.30 0.01 -2.06
CA LEU A 60 -1.43 0.54 -3.10
C LEU A 60 0.02 0.20 -2.75
N ASP A 61 0.65 -0.63 -3.59
CA ASP A 61 2.04 -1.00 -3.41
C ASP A 61 2.92 -0.12 -4.32
N ALA A 62 3.66 0.81 -3.70
CA ALA A 62 4.61 1.68 -4.39
C ALA A 62 5.89 0.90 -4.76
N ILE A 63 5.82 0.08 -5.83
CA ILE A 63 6.93 -0.77 -6.29
C ILE A 63 7.67 -0.11 -7.47
N VAL A 64 6.97 0.69 -8.26
CA VAL A 64 7.54 1.31 -9.46
C VAL A 64 8.53 2.39 -9.05
N GLY A 65 9.78 2.28 -9.48
CA GLY A 65 10.83 3.26 -9.14
C GLY A 65 11.51 3.02 -7.78
N ASN A 66 11.15 1.95 -7.06
CA ASN A 66 11.83 1.52 -5.83
C ASN A 66 13.21 0.89 -6.12
N ASP A 67 14.12 1.66 -6.73
CA ASP A 67 15.52 1.29 -6.92
C ASP A 67 16.40 2.07 -5.93
N PRO A 68 16.98 1.38 -4.93
CA PRO A 68 17.80 2.02 -3.89
C PRO A 68 19.08 2.67 -4.44
N ILE A 69 19.51 2.32 -5.65
CA ILE A 69 20.70 2.91 -6.30
C ILE A 69 20.36 4.23 -6.99
N LEU A 70 19.15 4.33 -7.55
CA LEU A 70 18.73 5.49 -8.33
C LEU A 70 18.08 6.59 -7.49
N SER A 71 17.80 6.34 -6.21
CA SER A 71 17.17 7.29 -5.27
C SER A 71 15.87 7.90 -5.81
N ASN A 72 15.15 7.14 -6.64
CA ASN A 72 13.87 7.57 -7.18
C ASN A 72 12.77 7.36 -6.13
N GLN A 73 11.78 8.26 -6.10
CA GLN A 73 10.56 8.02 -5.33
C GLN A 73 9.79 6.88 -5.96
N ALA A 74 9.35 5.95 -5.12
CA ALA A 74 8.46 4.88 -5.54
C ALA A 74 7.05 5.44 -5.74
N THR A 75 6.37 4.99 -6.79
CA THR A 75 5.02 5.44 -7.13
C THR A 75 4.05 4.27 -7.26
N ALA A 76 2.78 4.55 -6.98
CA ALA A 76 1.65 3.69 -7.28
C ALA A 76 0.54 4.54 -7.85
N ASP A 77 -0.08 4.07 -8.93
CA ASP A 77 -1.20 4.75 -9.57
C ASP A 77 -2.51 4.09 -9.15
N TRP A 78 -3.47 4.93 -8.75
CA TRP A 78 -4.84 4.51 -8.51
C TRP A 78 -5.75 5.18 -9.53
N VAL A 79 -6.27 4.39 -10.46
CA VAL A 79 -7.14 4.88 -11.53
C VAL A 79 -8.60 4.64 -11.13
N LEU A 80 -9.37 5.73 -11.11
CA LEU A 80 -10.81 5.71 -10.92
C LEU A 80 -11.49 6.15 -12.21
N GLU A 81 -12.32 5.28 -12.78
CA GLU A 81 -13.02 5.55 -14.02
C GLU A 81 -14.42 6.10 -13.74
N PHE A 82 -14.75 7.19 -14.42
CA PHE A 82 -16.05 7.85 -14.34
C PHE A 82 -16.63 8.04 -15.74
N ALA A 83 -17.97 8.07 -15.83
CA ALA A 83 -18.65 8.37 -17.08
C ALA A 83 -18.22 9.76 -17.62
N PRO A 84 -18.01 9.92 -18.93
CA PRO A 84 -17.67 11.22 -19.51
C PRO A 84 -18.72 12.29 -19.18
N GLY A 85 -18.29 13.41 -18.61
CA GLY A 85 -19.18 14.51 -18.20
C GLY A 85 -19.94 14.26 -16.89
N ALA A 86 -19.61 13.20 -16.15
CA ALA A 86 -20.16 12.99 -14.81
C ALA A 86 -19.70 14.09 -13.84
N GLU A 87 -20.65 14.61 -13.06
CA GLU A 87 -20.36 15.46 -11.91
C GLU A 87 -20.21 14.59 -10.67
N ILE A 88 -19.04 14.63 -10.04
CA ILE A 88 -18.75 13.89 -8.82
C ILE A 88 -19.04 14.82 -7.65
N SER A 89 -19.90 14.38 -6.74
CA SER A 89 -20.23 15.09 -5.50
C SER A 89 -20.12 14.16 -4.30
N ASN A 90 -19.94 14.73 -3.11
CA ASN A 90 -19.85 13.99 -1.84
C ASN A 90 -18.74 12.92 -1.81
N VAL A 91 -17.51 13.36 -2.08
CA VAL A 91 -16.33 12.48 -2.05
C VAL A 91 -15.72 12.47 -0.65
N SER A 92 -15.46 11.28 -0.11
CA SER A 92 -14.64 11.08 1.08
C SER A 92 -13.41 10.25 0.71
N LEU A 93 -12.23 10.69 1.15
CA LEU A 93 -10.98 9.93 1.06
C LEU A 93 -10.57 9.50 2.46
N GLN A 94 -10.19 8.23 2.60
CA GLN A 94 -9.64 7.70 3.84
C GLN A 94 -8.31 7.02 3.53
N VAL A 95 -7.32 7.26 4.39
CA VAL A 95 -6.01 6.62 4.31
C VAL A 95 -5.86 5.73 5.53
N HIS A 96 -5.57 4.46 5.30
CA HIS A 96 -5.34 3.48 6.36
C HIS A 96 -3.90 3.00 6.34
N VAL A 97 -3.30 2.92 7.52
CA VAL A 97 -1.96 2.40 7.73
C VAL A 97 -1.95 1.49 8.95
N ASN A 98 -1.09 0.48 8.91
CA ASN A 98 -0.93 -0.50 9.97
C ASN A 98 0.53 -0.99 9.99
N GLY A 99 1.36 -0.34 10.79
CA GLY A 99 2.77 -0.68 10.94
C GLY A 99 3.02 -2.08 11.48
N SER A 100 2.17 -2.59 12.38
CA SER A 100 2.35 -3.95 12.94
C SER A 100 2.16 -5.04 11.87
N ASN A 101 1.36 -4.76 10.84
CA ASN A 101 1.14 -5.65 9.70
C ASN A 101 1.98 -5.26 8.47
N GLY A 102 2.92 -4.31 8.59
CA GLY A 102 3.78 -3.86 7.50
C GLY A 102 3.10 -2.96 6.46
N LEU A 103 1.87 -2.51 6.68
CA LEU A 103 1.18 -1.54 5.82
C LEU A 103 1.61 -0.12 6.21
N MET A 104 2.78 0.27 5.70
CA MET A 104 3.45 1.52 6.04
C MET A 104 4.16 2.09 4.80
N ILE A 105 4.37 3.40 4.78
CA ILE A 105 5.02 4.08 3.66
C ILE A 105 5.84 5.27 4.14
N ASN A 106 7.05 5.43 3.62
CA ASN A 106 7.92 6.54 4.00
C ASN A 106 7.56 7.81 3.24
N GLU A 107 7.26 8.88 3.97
CA GLU A 107 7.04 10.24 3.46
C GLU A 107 6.10 10.33 2.23
N PRO A 108 4.88 9.74 2.26
CA PRO A 108 4.01 9.69 1.10
C PRO A 108 3.47 11.06 0.69
N LEU A 109 3.21 11.20 -0.62
CA LEU A 109 2.49 12.31 -1.22
C LEU A 109 1.42 11.74 -2.17
N LEU A 110 0.15 12.05 -1.91
CA LEU A 110 -0.97 11.68 -2.79
C LEU A 110 -1.39 12.90 -3.59
N VAL A 111 -1.37 12.78 -4.91
CA VAL A 111 -1.70 13.86 -5.84
C VAL A 111 -2.77 13.37 -6.82
N ALA A 112 -3.78 14.20 -7.06
CA ALA A 112 -4.70 14.01 -8.17
C ALA A 112 -4.07 14.60 -9.44
N ASN A 113 -3.44 13.75 -10.26
CA ASN A 113 -2.66 14.15 -11.43
C ASN A 113 -3.45 15.03 -12.43
N ASP A 114 -4.72 14.72 -12.67
CA ASP A 114 -5.53 15.42 -13.69
C ASP A 114 -5.90 16.85 -13.31
N ILE A 115 -6.00 17.14 -12.01
CA ILE A 115 -6.38 18.46 -11.48
C ILE A 115 -5.21 19.18 -10.80
N GLY A 116 -4.07 18.52 -10.63
CA GLY A 116 -2.86 19.09 -10.03
C GLY A 116 -2.99 19.45 -8.55
N VAL A 117 -3.82 18.72 -7.80
CA VAL A 117 -4.09 18.99 -6.37
C VAL A 117 -3.43 17.93 -5.49
N ASN A 118 -2.71 18.37 -4.46
CA ASN A 118 -2.23 17.47 -3.40
C ASN A 118 -3.40 17.11 -2.48
N LEU A 119 -3.75 15.83 -2.44
CA LEU A 119 -4.84 15.31 -1.61
C LEU A 119 -4.36 15.01 -0.18
N PHE A 120 -3.11 14.57 -0.04
CA PHE A 120 -2.47 14.29 1.24
C PHE A 120 -0.96 14.43 1.11
N ASP A 121 -0.31 15.11 2.06
CA ASP A 121 1.13 15.38 2.06
C ASP A 121 1.73 15.04 3.43
N TRP A 122 2.61 14.04 3.47
CA TRP A 122 3.32 13.57 4.67
C TRP A 122 4.85 13.72 4.55
N ARG A 123 5.32 14.52 3.59
CA ARG A 123 6.76 14.64 3.35
C ARG A 123 7.46 15.32 4.53
N GLY A 124 8.63 14.80 4.90
CA GLY A 124 9.44 15.34 6.01
C GLY A 124 9.00 14.88 7.41
N LEU A 125 7.98 14.01 7.50
CA LEU A 125 7.46 13.48 8.77
C LEU A 125 7.81 12.00 8.97
N GLY A 126 8.72 11.45 8.16
CA GLY A 126 9.16 10.07 8.26
C GLY A 126 8.11 9.06 7.79
N THR A 127 8.07 7.90 8.44
CA THR A 127 7.20 6.80 8.03
C THR A 127 5.77 6.97 8.53
N LEU A 128 4.81 6.91 7.61
CA LEU A 128 3.39 6.85 7.95
C LEU A 128 3.02 5.41 8.29
N GLY A 129 2.42 5.21 9.47
CA GLY A 129 1.95 3.91 9.94
C GLY A 129 2.83 3.23 10.98
N ALA A 130 4.07 3.68 11.15
CA ALA A 130 4.98 3.25 12.22
C ALA A 130 5.96 4.38 12.56
N SER A 131 6.36 4.48 13.83
CA SER A 131 7.44 5.35 14.26
C SER A 131 8.38 4.58 15.19
N ASP A 132 9.68 4.78 15.02
CA ASP A 132 10.74 4.20 15.87
C ASP A 132 11.21 5.18 16.96
N SER A 133 10.75 6.42 16.91
CA SER A 133 11.20 7.52 17.76
C SER A 133 10.07 8.51 18.04
N PHE A 134 10.28 9.36 19.05
CA PHE A 134 9.41 10.51 19.31
C PHE A 134 9.85 11.70 18.44
N ASP A 135 8.92 12.63 18.21
CA ASP A 135 9.20 13.86 17.49
C ASP A 135 10.34 14.67 18.15
N GLY A 136 11.27 15.14 17.32
CA GLY A 136 12.40 15.96 17.73
C GLY A 136 13.61 15.17 18.24
N ALA A 137 14.64 15.90 18.66
CA ALA A 137 15.88 15.31 19.19
C ALA A 137 15.70 14.91 20.67
N ASN A 138 14.70 14.10 20.96
CA ASN A 138 14.42 13.60 22.30
C ASN A 138 14.76 12.11 22.40
N PRO A 139 16.06 11.73 22.49
CA PRO A 139 16.39 10.43 23.03
C PRO A 139 15.95 10.48 24.50
N TYR A 140 14.78 9.95 24.80
CA TYR A 140 14.28 9.95 26.16
C TYR A 140 15.18 9.04 27.01
N SER A 141 16.20 9.64 27.63
CA SER A 141 17.22 8.97 28.45
C SER A 141 17.17 9.39 29.92
N ASP A 142 16.05 9.98 30.34
CA ASP A 142 15.90 10.45 31.72
C ASP A 142 15.43 9.31 32.64
N ARG A 143 16.33 8.85 33.51
CA ARG A 143 16.08 7.79 34.49
C ARG A 143 15.51 8.30 35.82
N LEU A 144 15.37 9.61 36.00
CA LEU A 144 15.04 10.21 37.31
C LEU A 144 13.66 10.88 37.39
N SER A 145 12.89 10.88 36.29
CA SER A 145 11.56 11.51 36.25
C SER A 145 10.45 10.54 35.78
N PRO A 146 10.21 9.41 36.47
CA PRO A 146 9.37 8.30 35.98
C PRO A 146 7.87 8.61 35.84
N ASN A 147 7.41 9.81 36.22
CA ASN A 147 5.99 10.07 36.46
C ASN A 147 5.34 10.97 35.42
N SER A 148 6.10 11.64 34.54
CA SER A 148 5.54 12.56 33.55
C SER A 148 6.56 12.94 32.48
N ALA A 149 6.28 12.56 31.23
CA ALA A 149 7.04 12.95 30.05
C ALA A 149 6.13 13.72 29.08
N SER A 150 6.04 15.05 29.22
CA SER A 150 5.18 15.87 28.34
C SER A 150 5.84 16.30 27.03
N GLY A 151 7.11 15.92 26.82
CA GLY A 151 7.89 16.29 25.63
C GLY A 151 8.12 15.14 24.65
N ALA A 152 7.53 13.97 24.89
CA ALA A 152 7.52 12.85 23.97
C ALA A 152 6.17 12.81 23.26
N GLY A 153 6.19 12.76 21.93
CA GLY A 153 4.97 12.76 21.13
C GLY A 153 5.24 12.22 19.73
N TRP A 154 4.17 11.91 19.02
CA TRP A 154 4.19 11.58 17.60
C TRP A 154 3.30 12.55 16.85
N THR A 155 3.77 12.97 15.69
CA THR A 155 2.96 13.76 14.77
C THR A 155 1.96 12.82 14.08
N LEU A 156 0.68 13.21 14.11
CA LEU A 156 -0.41 12.50 13.44
C LEU A 156 -1.11 13.45 12.48
N PRO A 157 -1.73 12.95 11.39
CA PRO A 157 -2.59 13.76 10.54
C PRO A 157 -3.71 14.43 11.34
N SER A 158 -4.12 15.63 10.93
CA SER A 158 -5.34 16.23 11.44
C SER A 158 -6.53 15.32 11.14
N ASP A 159 -7.44 15.16 12.11
CA ASP A 159 -8.60 14.27 12.03
C ASP A 159 -8.27 12.76 11.95
N ALA A 160 -7.04 12.36 12.29
CA ALA A 160 -6.70 10.95 12.43
C ALA A 160 -7.51 10.29 13.56
N VAL A 161 -8.05 9.10 13.28
CA VAL A 161 -8.69 8.24 14.28
C VAL A 161 -7.76 7.07 14.57
N ILE A 162 -7.23 7.03 15.79
CA ILE A 162 -6.41 5.90 16.25
C ILE A 162 -7.35 4.77 16.67
N THR A 163 -7.34 3.67 15.92
CA THR A 163 -8.10 2.46 16.28
C THR A 163 -7.34 1.61 17.28
N GLU A 164 -6.03 1.51 17.10
CA GLU A 164 -5.13 0.74 17.95
C GLU A 164 -3.79 1.46 18.03
N LEU A 165 -3.18 1.45 19.23
CA LEU A 165 -1.84 1.93 19.45
C LEU A 165 -1.06 0.84 20.18
N ALA A 166 -0.09 0.26 19.47
CA ALA A 166 0.92 -0.61 20.05
C ALA A 166 2.23 0.16 20.16
N PHE A 167 2.84 0.17 21.34
CA PHE A 167 4.17 0.73 21.56
C PHE A 167 5.03 -0.30 22.27
N GLU A 168 6.27 -0.45 21.82
CA GLU A 168 7.28 -1.27 22.44
C GLU A 168 8.35 -0.35 23.00
N ALA A 169 8.60 -0.45 24.30
CA ALA A 169 9.65 0.29 24.97
C ALA A 169 10.65 -0.72 25.53
N LEU A 170 11.90 -0.62 25.08
CA LEU A 170 13.02 -1.30 25.70
C LEU A 170 13.35 -0.56 26.99
N ALA A 171 13.22 -1.21 28.14
CA ALA A 171 13.71 -0.67 29.40
C ALA A 171 15.22 -0.94 29.49
N PRO A 172 16.09 0.08 29.55
CA PRO A 172 17.50 -0.14 29.83
C PRO A 172 17.65 -0.73 31.23
N VAL A 173 18.58 -1.69 31.43
CA VAL A 173 18.92 -2.16 32.77
C VAL A 173 19.49 -0.99 33.59
N ASP A 174 19.13 -0.90 34.86
CA ASP A 174 19.69 0.13 35.74
C ASP A 174 21.18 -0.17 36.00
N PRO A 175 22.14 0.70 35.64
CA PRO A 175 23.53 0.53 36.04
C PRO A 175 23.66 0.53 37.56
N ILE A 176 24.45 -0.42 38.07
CA ILE A 176 24.89 -0.47 39.46
C ILE A 176 25.65 0.82 39.77
N THR A 177 25.06 1.67 40.59
CA THR A 177 25.71 2.84 41.16
C THR A 177 26.18 2.52 42.58
N SER A 178 27.46 2.75 42.85
CA SER A 178 28.03 2.63 44.19
C SER A 178 28.72 3.94 44.55
N PHE A 179 28.43 4.45 45.75
CA PHE A 179 29.09 5.64 46.30
C PHE A 179 30.54 5.36 46.78
N ALA A 180 30.98 4.11 46.68
CA ALA A 180 32.35 3.68 46.96
C ALA A 180 32.86 2.79 45.80
N PRO A 181 34.18 2.82 45.50
CA PRO A 181 34.75 1.89 44.54
C PRO A 181 34.41 0.45 44.92
N VAL A 182 33.68 -0.24 44.03
CA VAL A 182 33.37 -1.67 44.16
C VAL A 182 34.42 -2.45 43.39
N SER A 183 35.09 -3.39 44.06
CA SER A 183 36.00 -4.32 43.41
C SER A 183 35.21 -5.59 43.07
N ILE A 184 35.01 -5.83 41.79
CA ILE A 184 34.36 -7.04 41.29
C ILE A 184 35.48 -8.00 40.86
N PRO A 185 35.67 -9.14 41.54
CA PRO A 185 36.60 -10.16 41.08
C PRO A 185 36.07 -10.77 39.78
N LEU A 186 36.87 -10.74 38.72
CA LEU A 186 36.56 -11.33 37.43
C LEU A 186 37.19 -12.72 37.35
N TYR A 187 36.38 -13.73 37.02
CA TYR A 187 36.82 -15.11 36.87
C TYR A 187 37.06 -15.46 35.41
N ASP A 188 36.21 -14.96 34.53
CA ASP A 188 36.29 -15.21 33.10
C ASP A 188 35.69 -14.05 32.29
N ALA A 189 36.05 -13.98 31.02
CA ALA A 189 35.55 -13.00 30.07
C ALA A 189 35.45 -13.62 28.67
N ILE A 190 34.27 -13.53 28.06
CA ILE A 190 34.05 -14.01 26.69
C ILE A 190 33.34 -12.94 25.87
N GLN A 191 33.84 -12.72 24.65
CA GLN A 191 33.16 -11.88 23.68
C GLN A 191 32.28 -12.75 22.78
N HIS A 192 31.02 -12.39 22.62
CA HIS A 192 30.13 -13.09 21.72
C HIS A 192 30.53 -12.82 20.26
N PRO A 193 30.66 -13.87 19.43
CA PRO A 193 31.37 -13.79 18.16
C PRO A 193 30.63 -13.00 17.07
N ASN A 194 29.31 -12.79 17.23
CA ASN A 194 28.47 -12.21 16.17
C ASN A 194 28.11 -10.75 16.43
N ASP A 195 27.72 -10.40 17.65
CA ASP A 195 27.29 -9.05 18.05
C ASP A 195 28.38 -8.25 18.77
N GLY A 196 29.48 -8.90 19.17
CA GLY A 196 30.60 -8.25 19.84
C GLY A 196 30.37 -7.92 21.32
N GLN A 197 29.25 -8.35 21.91
CA GLN A 197 28.95 -8.15 23.32
C GLN A 197 29.95 -8.89 24.21
N LEU A 198 30.39 -8.27 25.30
CA LEU A 198 31.35 -8.82 26.25
C LEU A 198 30.63 -9.29 27.51
N TYR A 199 30.76 -10.58 27.81
CA TYR A 199 30.24 -11.22 29.00
C TYR A 199 31.38 -11.38 30.00
N LEU A 200 31.23 -10.79 31.19
CA LEU A 200 32.20 -10.87 32.28
C LEU A 200 31.62 -11.68 33.43
N GLN A 201 32.31 -12.74 33.83
CA GLN A 201 31.90 -13.57 34.97
C GLN A 201 32.45 -12.99 36.28
N GLY A 202 31.55 -12.54 37.15
CA GLY A 202 31.80 -12.21 38.55
C GLY A 202 31.62 -13.42 39.48
N SER A 203 31.61 -13.19 40.80
CA SER A 203 31.43 -14.28 41.79
C SER A 203 30.04 -14.89 41.74
N THR A 204 29.02 -14.03 41.73
CA THR A 204 27.61 -14.42 41.77
C THR A 204 26.85 -13.89 40.57
N SER A 205 27.51 -13.30 39.58
CA SER A 205 26.82 -12.66 38.47
C SER A 205 27.60 -12.71 37.15
N ILE A 206 26.88 -12.50 36.06
CA ILE A 206 27.44 -12.24 34.73
C ILE A 206 27.05 -10.82 34.33
N LEU A 207 28.04 -10.00 34.02
CA LEU A 207 27.85 -8.63 33.52
C LEU A 207 27.93 -8.63 31.99
N VAL A 208 26.95 -8.03 31.30
CA VAL A 208 26.95 -7.90 29.85
C VAL A 208 27.27 -6.46 29.47
N LEU A 209 28.28 -6.31 28.61
CA LEU A 209 28.78 -5.03 28.13
C LEU A 209 28.67 -4.96 26.61
N ASP A 210 28.26 -3.80 26.09
CA ASP A 210 28.33 -3.47 24.66
C ASP A 210 29.04 -2.12 24.50
N ALA A 211 30.14 -2.12 23.74
CA ALA A 211 30.92 -0.92 23.49
C ALA A 211 30.19 0.12 22.61
N ASN A 212 29.12 -0.29 21.92
CA ASN A 212 28.30 0.60 21.09
C ASN A 212 27.10 1.18 21.85
N ASN A 213 26.91 0.81 23.11
CA ASN A 213 25.81 1.31 23.94
C ASN A 213 26.32 2.35 24.96
N ASP A 214 25.46 3.31 25.31
CA ASP A 214 25.71 4.29 26.37
C ASP A 214 24.50 4.33 27.32
N PRO A 215 24.59 3.74 28.53
CA PRO A 215 25.79 3.19 29.15
C PRO A 215 26.24 1.86 28.53
N ALA A 216 27.55 1.58 28.59
CA ALA A 216 28.14 0.36 28.04
C ALA A 216 27.70 -0.92 28.77
N VAL A 217 27.21 -0.83 30.01
CA VAL A 217 26.63 -1.97 30.75
C VAL A 217 25.16 -2.09 30.33
N ILE A 218 24.82 -3.20 29.69
CA ILE A 218 23.47 -3.40 29.12
C ILE A 218 22.64 -4.40 29.90
N ASP A 219 23.26 -5.35 30.63
CA ASP A 219 22.55 -6.36 31.40
C ASP A 219 23.40 -6.94 32.56
N LEU A 220 22.73 -7.55 33.53
CA LEU A 220 23.31 -8.24 34.69
C LEU A 220 22.47 -9.48 35.03
N TYR A 221 23.07 -10.65 34.92
CA TYR A 221 22.47 -11.89 35.42
C TYR A 221 23.00 -12.21 36.81
N ASP A 222 22.14 -12.28 37.83
CA ASP A 222 22.50 -12.80 39.14
C ASP A 222 22.24 -14.32 39.18
N PHE A 223 23.20 -15.10 39.66
CA PHE A 223 23.06 -16.54 39.84
C PHE A 223 22.02 -16.88 40.92
N ASP A 224 21.76 -15.97 41.86
CA ASP A 224 20.70 -16.16 42.85
C ASP A 224 19.30 -16.02 42.23
N ASP A 225 19.13 -15.12 41.25
CA ASP A 225 17.87 -14.94 40.51
C ASP A 225 17.64 -16.08 39.49
N LEU A 226 18.70 -16.61 38.87
CA LEU A 226 18.63 -17.75 37.94
C LEU A 226 18.17 -19.07 38.60
N ASN A 227 18.17 -19.14 39.93
CA ASN A 227 17.62 -20.27 40.69
C ASN A 227 16.15 -20.05 41.10
N SER A 228 15.53 -18.92 40.77
CA SER A 228 14.19 -18.56 41.24
C SER A 228 13.03 -18.89 40.30
N GLU A 229 13.29 -19.30 39.05
CA GLU A 229 12.21 -19.75 38.15
C GLU A 229 12.70 -20.78 37.12
N ILE A 230 12.79 -22.05 37.54
CA ILE A 230 12.51 -23.19 36.67
C ILE A 230 11.46 -24.03 37.40
N VAL A 231 10.19 -23.72 37.14
CA VAL A 231 9.04 -24.62 37.40
C VAL A 231 8.35 -24.90 36.07
#